data_AF-W6AGB8-F1
#
_entry.id   AF-W6AGB8-F1
#
_cell.length_a   1.000
_cell.length_b   1.000
_cell.length_c   1.000
_cell.angle_alpha   90.00
_cell.angle_beta   90.00
_cell.angle_gamma   90.00
#
_symmetry.space_group_name_H-M   'P 1'
#
loop_
_entity.id
_entity.type
_entity.pdbx_description
1 polymer ?
#
loop_
_entity_poly.entity_id
_entity_poly.type
_entity_poly.pdbx_seq_one_letter_code
_entity_poly.pdbx_strand_id
1 'polypeptide(L)'
;MTEQQANGISEFIDQLNDDIADKMFEELIAGMSLYFAVVIFGEDIDTVFENPENKEKSTQEKANLVKQANIGKEEIYAALMGALKEENDAEDFAEDCVQSIAFNPEYPQEILSKLAELEIEESDFSANLIVTFKDQFIDFFVNDLDVEEWKEDIIEALVASWE
;
A
#
# COMPACT_ATOMS: atom_id res chain seq x y z
N MET A 1 12.03 -6.74 -15.44
CA MET A 1 11.50 -6.17 -16.71
C MET A 1 12.60 -5.80 -17.74
N THR A 2 12.35 -6.02 -19.03
CA THR A 2 13.22 -5.59 -20.17
C THR A 2 12.80 -4.23 -20.75
N GLU A 3 13.68 -3.57 -21.52
CA GLU A 3 13.36 -2.30 -22.18
C GLU A 3 12.15 -2.39 -23.14
N GLN A 4 12.03 -3.51 -23.87
CA GLN A 4 10.90 -3.72 -24.78
C GLN A 4 9.57 -3.86 -24.01
N GLN A 5 9.60 -4.53 -22.86
CA GLN A 5 8.44 -4.66 -21.98
C GLN A 5 8.04 -3.31 -21.37
N ALA A 6 9.02 -2.55 -20.87
CA ALA A 6 8.79 -1.23 -20.29
C ALA A 6 8.18 -0.26 -21.31
N ASN A 7 8.72 -0.21 -22.53
CA ASN A 7 8.16 0.62 -23.60
C ASN A 7 6.74 0.16 -23.98
N GLY A 8 6.52 -1.15 -24.11
CA GLY A 8 5.24 -1.70 -24.51
C GLY A 8 4.12 -1.47 -23.49
N ILE A 9 4.41 -1.54 -22.19
CA ILE A 9 3.42 -1.26 -21.14
C ILE A 9 3.19 0.25 -20.97
N SER A 10 4.23 1.07 -21.10
CA SER A 10 4.10 2.54 -21.04
C SER A 10 3.22 3.07 -22.17
N GLU A 11 3.46 2.63 -23.42
CA GLU A 11 2.63 3.03 -24.57
C GLU A 11 1.16 2.62 -24.40
N PHE A 12 0.92 1.49 -23.73
CA PHE A 12 -0.44 1.03 -23.44
C PHE A 12 -1.10 1.90 -22.38
N ILE A 13 -0.41 2.19 -21.28
CA ILE A 13 -0.93 3.06 -20.20
C ILE A 13 -1.29 4.44 -20.72
N ASP A 14 -0.45 5.03 -21.57
CA ASP A 14 -0.69 6.36 -22.18
C ASP A 14 -1.95 6.41 -23.06
N GLN A 15 -2.46 5.24 -23.48
CA GLN A 15 -3.63 5.10 -24.34
C GLN A 15 -4.85 4.57 -23.59
N LEU A 16 -4.74 4.28 -22.29
CA LEU A 16 -5.87 3.89 -21.47
C LEU A 16 -6.90 5.02 -21.43
N ASN A 17 -8.16 4.64 -21.29
CA ASN A 17 -9.17 5.61 -20.91
C ASN A 17 -8.99 5.97 -19.43
N ASP A 18 -9.49 7.15 -19.08
CA ASP A 18 -9.36 7.69 -17.72
C ASP A 18 -9.92 6.72 -16.68
N ASP A 19 -11.10 6.12 -16.92
CA ASP A 19 -11.74 5.19 -15.97
C ASP A 19 -10.86 3.97 -15.62
N ILE A 20 -10.14 3.38 -16.59
CA ILE A 20 -9.26 2.23 -16.35
C ILE A 20 -7.97 2.67 -15.68
N ALA A 21 -7.41 3.80 -16.10
CA ALA A 21 -6.20 4.36 -15.50
C ALA A 21 -6.46 4.73 -14.03
N ASP A 22 -7.55 5.43 -13.75
CA ASP A 22 -7.96 5.82 -12.40
C ASP A 22 -8.13 4.58 -11.51
N LYS A 23 -8.84 3.56 -11.99
CA LYS A 23 -8.99 2.32 -11.22
C LYS A 23 -7.64 1.64 -10.95
N MET A 24 -6.74 1.59 -11.93
CA MET A 24 -5.40 1.03 -11.72
C MET A 24 -4.63 1.79 -10.62
N PHE A 25 -4.74 3.13 -10.59
CA PHE A 25 -4.12 3.95 -9.56
C PHE A 25 -4.80 3.78 -8.19
N GLU A 26 -6.13 3.71 -8.13
CA GLU A 26 -6.87 3.46 -6.89
C GLU A 26 -6.43 2.14 -6.24
N GLU A 27 -6.35 1.06 -7.02
CA GLU A 27 -5.90 -0.25 -6.51
C GLU A 27 -4.44 -0.20 -6.03
N LEU A 28 -3.56 0.51 -6.75
CA LEU A 28 -2.17 0.70 -6.35
C LEU A 28 -2.08 1.47 -5.02
N ILE A 29 -2.77 2.61 -4.91
CA ILE A 29 -2.78 3.46 -3.71
C ILE A 29 -3.37 2.70 -2.53
N ALA A 30 -4.45 1.94 -2.73
CA ALA A 30 -5.06 1.12 -1.68
C ALA A 30 -4.08 0.05 -1.18
N GLY A 31 -3.44 -0.68 -2.09
CA GLY A 31 -2.42 -1.68 -1.74
C GLY A 31 -1.24 -1.07 -0.98
N MET A 32 -0.67 0.03 -1.50
CA MET A 32 0.44 0.74 -0.85
C MET A 32 0.04 1.25 0.54
N SER A 33 -1.17 1.80 0.68
CA SER A 33 -1.69 2.31 1.96
C SER A 33 -1.83 1.20 2.99
N LEU A 34 -2.31 0.02 2.58
CA LEU A 34 -2.48 -1.12 3.48
C LEU A 34 -1.13 -1.67 3.92
N TYR A 35 -0.20 -1.87 2.98
CA TYR A 35 1.16 -2.29 3.30
C TYR A 35 1.87 -1.27 4.22
N PHE A 36 1.77 0.02 3.92
CA PHE A 36 2.34 1.07 4.75
C PHE A 36 1.76 1.08 6.17
N ALA A 37 0.46 0.82 6.31
CA ALA A 37 -0.16 0.67 7.62
C ALA A 37 0.34 -0.56 8.38
N VAL A 38 0.63 -1.68 7.70
CA VAL A 38 1.30 -2.84 8.30
C VAL A 38 2.68 -2.46 8.85
N VAL A 39 3.46 -1.68 8.09
CA VAL A 39 4.78 -1.21 8.51
C VAL A 39 4.69 -0.36 9.79
N ILE A 40 3.68 0.51 9.90
CA ILE A 40 3.55 1.42 11.05
C ILE A 40 2.95 0.70 12.27
N PHE A 41 1.86 -0.06 12.06
CA PHE A 41 1.03 -0.55 13.15
C PHE A 41 1.18 -2.04 13.42
N GLY A 42 1.87 -2.80 12.55
CA GLY A 42 1.94 -4.25 12.64
C GLY A 42 2.49 -4.75 13.98
N GLU A 43 3.54 -4.12 14.50
CA GLU A 43 4.11 -4.47 15.81
C GLU A 43 3.14 -4.23 16.98
N ASP A 44 2.38 -3.13 16.93
CA ASP A 44 1.36 -2.81 17.93
C ASP A 44 0.18 -3.80 17.84
N ILE A 45 -0.22 -4.17 16.62
CA ILE A 45 -1.27 -5.16 16.38
C ILE A 45 -0.80 -6.52 16.92
N ASP A 46 0.39 -6.99 16.56
CA ASP A 46 0.97 -8.24 17.07
C ASP A 46 1.01 -8.24 18.60
N THR A 47 1.48 -7.15 19.21
CA THR A 47 1.50 -7.00 20.67
C THR A 47 0.10 -7.15 21.28
N VAL A 48 -0.93 -6.61 20.63
CA VAL A 48 -2.31 -6.74 21.09
C VAL A 48 -2.84 -8.16 20.94
N PHE A 49 -2.56 -8.84 19.82
CA PHE A 49 -3.03 -10.20 19.54
C PHE A 49 -2.30 -11.28 20.35
N GLU A 50 -1.01 -11.11 20.60
CA GLU A 50 -0.20 -12.05 21.37
C GLU A 50 -0.45 -11.95 22.88
N ASN A 51 -0.96 -10.81 23.36
CA ASN A 51 -1.25 -10.62 24.78
C ASN A 51 -2.38 -11.55 25.27
N PRO A 52 -2.11 -12.46 26.23
CA PRO A 52 -3.11 -13.39 26.75
C PRO A 52 -4.36 -12.72 27.33
N GLU A 53 -4.26 -11.49 27.84
CA GLU A 53 -5.39 -10.73 28.41
C GLU A 53 -6.36 -10.23 27.33
N ASN A 54 -5.95 -10.22 26.08
CA ASN A 54 -6.74 -9.73 24.94
C ASN A 54 -7.40 -10.85 24.13
N LYS A 55 -7.16 -12.13 24.47
CA LYS A 55 -7.66 -13.27 23.68
C LYS A 55 -9.18 -13.30 23.50
N GLU A 56 -9.91 -12.92 24.55
CA GLU A 56 -11.39 -12.92 24.54
C GLU A 56 -11.98 -11.56 24.13
N LYS A 57 -11.13 -10.57 23.80
CA LYS A 57 -11.59 -9.25 23.36
C LYS A 57 -12.09 -9.32 21.93
N SER A 58 -13.16 -8.58 21.65
CA SER A 58 -13.67 -8.39 20.29
C SER A 58 -12.66 -7.65 19.41
N THR A 59 -12.83 -7.78 18.09
CA THR A 59 -12.07 -7.03 17.07
C THR A 59 -12.06 -5.53 17.37
N GLN A 60 -13.22 -4.95 17.72
CA GLN A 60 -13.31 -3.53 18.04
C GLN A 60 -12.50 -3.16 19.29
N GLU A 61 -12.54 -4.00 20.33
CA GLU A 61 -11.75 -3.78 21.54
C GLU A 61 -10.25 -3.89 21.27
N LYS A 62 -9.82 -4.83 20.43
CA LYS A 62 -8.43 -4.94 19.98
C LYS A 62 -8.01 -3.70 19.17
N ALA A 63 -8.82 -3.25 18.22
CA ALA A 63 -8.56 -2.05 17.43
C ALA A 63 -8.42 -0.80 18.32
N ASN A 64 -9.30 -0.64 19.30
CA ASN A 64 -9.20 0.47 20.27
C ASN A 64 -7.92 0.43 21.11
N LEU A 65 -7.33 -0.75 21.36
CA LEU A 65 -6.04 -0.86 22.05
C LEU A 65 -4.87 -0.44 21.15
N VAL A 66 -4.90 -0.83 19.87
CA VAL A 66 -3.89 -0.40 18.88
C VAL A 66 -3.96 1.11 18.67
N LYS A 67 -5.17 1.68 18.57
CA LYS A 67 -5.39 3.14 18.44
C LYS A 67 -4.89 3.95 19.63
N GLN A 68 -4.81 3.34 20.82
CA GLN A 68 -4.23 3.97 22.01
C GLN A 68 -2.70 4.03 21.97
N ALA A 69 -2.04 3.31 21.04
CA ALA A 69 -0.62 3.48 20.79
C ALA A 69 -0.34 4.93 20.34
N ASN A 70 0.77 5.47 20.84
CA ASN A 70 1.07 6.89 20.77
C ASN A 70 1.73 7.28 19.43
N ILE A 71 1.22 6.76 18.32
CA ILE A 71 1.63 7.11 16.96
C ILE A 71 0.71 8.21 16.46
N GLY A 72 1.21 9.44 16.44
CA GLY A 72 0.55 10.61 15.89
C GLY A 72 0.88 10.87 14.42
N LYS A 73 0.17 11.84 13.84
CA LYS A 73 0.33 12.29 12.46
C LYS A 73 1.78 12.59 12.04
N GLU A 74 2.57 13.20 12.92
CA GLU A 74 3.97 13.52 12.62
C GLU A 74 4.84 12.27 12.44
N GLU A 75 4.63 11.23 13.24
CA GLU A 75 5.37 9.96 13.13
C GLU A 75 4.97 9.19 11.86
N ILE A 76 3.68 9.21 11.51
CA ILE A 76 3.19 8.63 10.25
C ILE A 76 3.85 9.31 9.05
N TYR A 77 3.91 10.64 9.03
CA TYR A 77 4.58 11.36 7.95
C TYR A 77 6.10 11.13 7.93
N ALA A 78 6.74 11.06 9.09
CA ALA A 78 8.16 10.75 9.16
C ALA A 78 8.45 9.35 8.59
N ALA A 79 7.61 8.36 8.90
CA ALA A 79 7.70 7.01 8.34
C ALA A 79 7.48 7.01 6.82
N LEU A 80 6.48 7.74 6.33
CA LEU A 80 6.18 7.86 4.89
C LEU A 80 7.37 8.45 4.13
N MET A 81 7.91 9.56 4.62
CA MET A 81 9.07 10.20 3.99
C MET A 81 10.31 9.32 4.09
N GLY A 82 10.49 8.58 5.18
CA GLY A 82 11.58 7.61 5.32
C GLY A 82 11.46 6.43 4.36
N ALA A 83 10.25 6.04 3.99
CA ALA A 83 10.00 4.91 3.10
C ALA A 83 10.08 5.26 1.61
N LEU A 84 9.75 6.50 1.20
CA LEU A 84 9.54 6.80 -0.23
C LEU A 84 10.36 7.98 -0.77
N LYS A 85 10.96 8.81 0.09
CA LYS A 85 11.57 10.07 -0.37
C LYS A 85 12.78 9.84 -1.27
N GLU A 86 13.75 9.05 -0.81
CA GLU A 86 14.93 8.73 -1.63
C GLU A 86 14.59 7.62 -2.63
N GLU A 87 15.31 7.55 -3.74
CA GLU A 87 15.06 6.56 -4.81
C GLU A 87 15.27 5.13 -4.32
N ASN A 88 16.40 4.88 -3.65
CA ASN A 88 16.70 3.55 -3.08
C ASN A 88 15.66 3.13 -2.03
N ASP A 89 15.24 4.04 -1.15
CA ASP A 89 14.24 3.71 -0.11
C ASP A 89 12.90 3.31 -0.76
N ALA A 90 12.53 3.98 -1.86
CA ALA A 90 11.32 3.67 -2.61
C ALA A 90 11.41 2.34 -3.37
N GLU A 91 12.60 1.97 -3.87
CA GLU A 91 12.84 0.65 -4.45
C GLU A 91 12.69 -0.45 -3.40
N ASP A 92 13.29 -0.27 -2.21
CA ASP A 92 13.17 -1.20 -1.09
C ASP A 92 11.70 -1.34 -0.64
N PHE A 93 11.00 -0.21 -0.49
CA PHE A 93 9.57 -0.20 -0.17
C PHE A 93 8.75 -0.93 -1.24
N ALA A 94 9.03 -0.70 -2.53
CA ALA A 94 8.32 -1.35 -3.62
C ALA A 94 8.54 -2.87 -3.63
N GLU A 95 9.77 -3.32 -3.38
CA GLU A 95 10.11 -4.74 -3.26
C GLU A 95 9.37 -5.39 -2.08
N ASP A 96 9.43 -4.78 -0.90
CA ASP A 96 8.75 -5.31 0.28
C ASP A 96 7.22 -5.31 0.11
N CYS A 97 6.69 -4.29 -0.57
CA CYS A 97 5.27 -4.16 -0.86
C CYS A 97 4.80 -5.36 -1.69
N VAL A 98 5.43 -5.65 -2.84
CA VAL A 98 5.00 -6.76 -3.73
C VAL A 98 5.26 -8.16 -3.15
N GLN A 99 6.08 -8.27 -2.10
CA GLN A 99 6.27 -9.51 -1.33
C GLN A 99 5.26 -9.68 -0.20
N SER A 100 4.58 -8.60 0.21
CA SER A 100 3.62 -8.62 1.30
C SER A 100 2.26 -9.17 0.86
N ILE A 101 1.69 -10.03 1.71
CA ILE A 101 0.30 -10.51 1.52
C ILE A 101 -0.74 -9.37 1.62
N ALA A 102 -0.37 -8.25 2.24
CA ALA A 102 -1.25 -7.09 2.36
C ALA A 102 -1.33 -6.30 1.04
N PHE A 103 -0.34 -6.43 0.16
CA PHE A 103 -0.37 -5.80 -1.15
C PHE A 103 -0.97 -6.77 -2.17
N ASN A 104 -2.26 -6.58 -2.46
CA ASN A 104 -2.99 -7.40 -3.42
C ASN A 104 -3.90 -6.51 -4.28
N PRO A 105 -3.34 -5.67 -5.16
CA PRO A 105 -4.13 -4.78 -6.01
C PRO A 105 -5.01 -5.59 -6.98
N GLU A 106 -6.28 -5.21 -7.13
CA GLU A 106 -7.20 -5.86 -8.08
C GLU A 106 -7.19 -5.12 -9.42
N TYR A 107 -6.05 -5.16 -10.13
CA TYR A 107 -5.88 -4.41 -11.37
C TYR A 107 -6.97 -4.74 -12.43
N PRO A 108 -7.38 -3.74 -13.24
CA PRO A 108 -8.33 -3.96 -14.32
C PRO A 108 -7.89 -5.08 -15.27
N GLN A 109 -8.85 -5.85 -15.79
CA GLN A 109 -8.59 -7.01 -16.63
C GLN A 109 -7.80 -6.65 -17.90
N GLU A 110 -7.98 -5.45 -18.42
CA GLU A 110 -7.26 -4.89 -19.55
C GLU A 110 -5.76 -4.77 -19.26
N ILE A 111 -5.39 -4.31 -18.06
CA ILE A 111 -4.00 -4.27 -17.59
C ILE A 111 -3.46 -5.69 -17.51
N LEU A 112 -4.15 -6.57 -16.78
CA LEU A 112 -3.72 -7.96 -16.57
C LEU A 112 -3.51 -8.70 -17.90
N SER A 113 -4.40 -8.46 -18.87
CA SER A 113 -4.30 -9.06 -20.21
C SER A 113 -3.07 -8.54 -20.97
N LYS A 114 -2.76 -7.24 -20.84
CA LYS A 114 -1.58 -6.66 -21.49
C LYS A 114 -0.28 -7.11 -20.84
N LEU A 115 -0.24 -7.22 -19.51
CA LEU A 115 0.91 -7.78 -18.78
C LEU A 115 1.19 -9.21 -19.24
N ALA A 116 0.14 -10.04 -19.35
CA ALA A 116 0.28 -11.41 -19.85
C ALA A 116 0.77 -11.47 -21.31
N GLU A 117 0.30 -10.58 -22.19
CA GLU A 117 0.78 -10.47 -23.59
C GLU A 117 2.26 -10.12 -23.67
N LEU A 118 2.73 -9.23 -22.80
CA LEU A 118 4.11 -8.75 -22.74
C LEU A 118 5.01 -9.65 -21.88
N GLU A 119 4.48 -10.74 -21.31
CA GLU A 119 5.18 -11.63 -20.38
C GLU A 119 5.79 -10.87 -19.18
N ILE A 120 5.04 -9.88 -18.66
CA ILE A 120 5.39 -9.09 -17.48
C ILE A 120 4.70 -9.70 -16.25
N GLU A 121 5.45 -9.96 -15.19
CA GLU A 121 4.88 -10.36 -13.90
C GLU A 121 4.21 -9.17 -13.23
N GLU A 122 3.08 -9.41 -12.56
CA GLU A 122 2.31 -8.36 -11.89
C GLU A 122 3.11 -7.69 -10.76
N SER A 123 3.95 -8.44 -10.06
CA SER A 123 4.90 -7.92 -9.06
C SER A 123 5.92 -6.96 -9.68
N ASP A 124 6.54 -7.36 -10.80
CA ASP A 124 7.48 -6.52 -11.57
C ASP A 124 6.79 -5.22 -12.01
N PHE A 125 5.56 -5.32 -12.51
CA PHE A 125 4.76 -4.17 -12.92
C PHE A 125 4.48 -3.23 -11.73
N SER A 126 3.96 -3.80 -10.64
CA SER A 126 3.60 -3.06 -9.43
C SER A 126 4.80 -2.34 -8.83
N ALA A 127 5.94 -3.01 -8.69
CA ALA A 127 7.15 -2.42 -8.12
C ALA A 127 7.62 -1.20 -8.94
N ASN A 128 7.63 -1.32 -10.27
CA ASN A 128 7.98 -0.20 -11.15
C ASN A 128 6.96 0.95 -11.05
N LEU A 129 5.67 0.65 -10.94
CA LEU A 129 4.63 1.66 -10.74
C LEU A 129 4.83 2.40 -9.41
N ILE A 130 5.06 1.68 -8.31
CA ILE A 130 5.30 2.28 -6.99
C ILE A 130 6.45 3.28 -7.06
N VAL A 131 7.60 2.89 -7.62
CA VAL A 131 8.76 3.78 -7.74
C VAL A 131 8.45 4.99 -8.61
N THR A 132 7.76 4.78 -9.74
CA THR A 132 7.39 5.85 -10.68
C THR A 132 6.43 6.86 -10.05
N PHE A 133 5.50 6.39 -9.23
CA PHE A 133 4.40 7.19 -8.67
C PHE A 133 4.58 7.57 -7.20
N LYS A 134 5.74 7.31 -6.61
CA LYS A 134 6.04 7.59 -5.21
C LYS A 134 5.75 9.03 -4.80
N ASP A 135 6.09 10.00 -5.65
CA ASP A 135 5.89 11.42 -5.36
C ASP A 135 4.40 11.78 -5.33
N GLN A 136 3.60 11.16 -6.20
CA GLN A 136 2.14 11.35 -6.21
C GLN A 136 1.50 10.70 -4.99
N PHE A 137 1.98 9.53 -4.57
CA PHE A 137 1.51 8.89 -3.34
C PHE A 137 1.83 9.75 -2.11
N ILE A 138 3.05 10.31 -2.02
CA ILE A 138 3.43 11.24 -0.95
C ILE A 138 2.50 12.47 -0.98
N ASP A 139 2.28 13.07 -2.14
CA ASP A 139 1.43 14.26 -2.31
C ASP A 139 0.00 13.99 -1.84
N PHE A 140 -0.61 12.89 -2.32
CA PHE A 140 -1.92 12.42 -1.88
C PHE A 140 -1.99 12.25 -0.36
N PHE A 141 -1.02 11.54 0.23
CA PHE A 141 -1.04 11.21 1.65
C PHE A 141 -0.84 12.45 2.55
N VAL A 142 -0.05 13.42 2.09
CA VAL A 142 0.26 14.64 2.87
C VAL A 142 -0.83 15.70 2.71
N ASN A 143 -1.34 15.89 1.49
CA ASN A 143 -2.18 17.04 1.15
C ASN A 143 -3.67 16.70 1.03
N ASP A 144 -4.00 15.49 0.58
CA ASP A 144 -5.39 15.12 0.24
C ASP A 144 -6.03 14.18 1.26
N LEU A 145 -5.23 13.31 1.90
CA LEU A 145 -5.70 12.34 2.87
C LEU A 145 -5.89 12.95 4.26
N ASP A 146 -7.06 12.76 4.88
CA ASP A 146 -7.21 12.95 6.32
C ASP A 146 -6.55 11.78 7.06
N VAL A 147 -5.30 11.98 7.46
CA VAL A 147 -4.48 10.96 8.13
C VAL A 147 -5.09 10.45 9.44
N GLU A 148 -5.85 11.28 10.16
CA GLU A 148 -6.46 10.84 11.42
C GLU A 148 -7.64 9.90 11.14
N GLU A 149 -8.49 10.25 10.17
CA GLU A 149 -9.58 9.37 9.70
C GLU A 149 -9.01 8.09 9.09
N TRP A 150 -8.00 8.21 8.21
CA TRP A 150 -7.29 7.07 7.64
C TRP A 150 -6.73 6.14 8.71
N LYS A 151 -6.06 6.67 9.73
CA LYS A 151 -5.50 5.87 10.84
C LYS A 151 -6.60 5.08 11.54
N GLU A 152 -7.72 5.75 11.84
CA GLU A 152 -8.84 5.11 12.52
C GLU A 152 -9.43 3.96 11.71
N ASP A 153 -9.63 4.17 10.41
CA ASP A 153 -10.24 3.18 9.51
C ASP A 153 -9.28 2.03 9.17
N ILE A 154 -8.02 2.34 8.86
CA ILE A 154 -7.05 1.34 8.42
C ILE A 154 -6.67 0.38 9.56
N ILE A 155 -6.60 0.86 10.81
CA ILE A 155 -6.36 0.00 11.97
C ILE A 155 -7.54 -0.97 12.18
N GLU A 156 -8.78 -0.52 11.99
CA GLU A 156 -9.94 -1.41 12.09
C GLU A 156 -9.91 -2.47 11.00
N ALA A 157 -9.59 -2.09 9.77
CA ALA A 157 -9.46 -3.02 8.65
C ALA A 157 -8.34 -4.07 8.88
N LEU A 158 -7.17 -3.62 9.35
CA LEU A 158 -6.04 -4.50 9.65
C LEU A 158 -6.37 -5.46 10.80
N VAL A 159 -6.89 -4.95 11.91
CA VAL A 159 -7.25 -5.80 13.07
C VAL A 159 -8.35 -6.80 12.71
N ALA A 160 -9.26 -6.46 11.81
CA ALA A 160 -10.29 -7.39 11.33
C ALA A 160 -9.73 -8.53 10.43
N SER A 161 -8.56 -8.33 9.83
CA SER A 161 -7.93 -9.26 8.88
C SER A 161 -6.63 -9.91 9.38
N TRP A 162 -6.25 -9.67 10.65
CA TRP A 162 -4.95 -10.09 11.21
C TRP A 162 -4.86 -11.56 11.65
N GLU A 163 -5.98 -12.31 11.68
CA GLU A 163 -6.02 -13.73 12.08
C GLU A 163 -5.97 -14.72 10.90
#